data_AF-A0A411HG33-F1
#
_entry.id   AF-A0A411HG33-F1
#
_cell.length_a   1.000
_cell.length_b   1.000
_cell.length_c   1.000
_cell.angle_alpha   90.00
_cell.angle_beta   90.00
_cell.angle_gamma   90.00
#
_symmetry.space_group_name_H-M   'P 1'
#
loop_
_entity.id
_entity.type
_entity.pdbx_description
1 polymer ?
#
loop_
_entity_poly.entity_id
_entity_poly.type
_entity_poly.pdbx_seq_one_letter_code
_entity_poly.pdbx_strand_id
1 'polypeptide(L)'
;MLVIVHGWSDSADSFDFLAGLLRKANPALSVATIRLADYVSMDDEVTYADLRNAMNTAWKSTGLPTAPRSVDVIVHSTGALVVRDWMTAFFQPATNPIKRLVMLAPANFGSPLATTGQSFLGRVVKGFKLNEPFQTGTHILKGLELASPYSWNLALKDRFDPANVWYGPNRVLCTVLVGTIGYSGIRAIANSAGSDGTVRVSTANLNPILIRADFSTDPQNPVYESIAHVGRTAFLRLAGENHGTIAQGGTNPDTLPRILDALATDDATFEDYCDALQAASGTLEVSQDLDKNTQGYQNTVIHLIDNQAQPVTDYLIEAYVPSGDTAPTADDVDDELTKTVQEDVLVDAHVYSDDKSYRALLFNCTRLKGLLTSVGKNLEISVTALPQVKAKSAGYKTFGYDDVGGILLTPAQQNAMFGADRTILIQITIRREQSPDLFVFRAPK
;
A
#
# COMPACT_ATOMS: atom_id res chain seq x y z
N MET A 1 -2.18 27.23 -9.82
CA MET A 1 -1.32 27.39 -8.62
C MET A 1 -0.80 26.05 -8.19
N LEU A 2 0.40 25.99 -7.63
CA LEU A 2 1.06 24.76 -7.22
C LEU A 2 1.35 24.76 -5.71
N VAL A 3 1.04 23.67 -5.02
CA VAL A 3 1.44 23.46 -3.62
C VAL A 3 2.31 22.20 -3.56
N ILE A 4 3.42 22.25 -2.85
CA ILE A 4 4.29 21.10 -2.60
C ILE A 4 4.20 20.75 -1.11
N VAL A 5 3.83 19.51 -0.80
CA VAL A 5 3.73 18.99 0.57
C VAL A 5 4.72 17.85 0.73
N HIS A 6 5.67 18.01 1.65
CA HIS A 6 6.73 17.02 1.85
C HIS A 6 6.29 15.84 2.72
N GLY A 7 7.20 14.86 2.88
CA GLY A 7 7.03 13.71 3.76
C GLY A 7 7.28 14.02 5.24
N TRP A 8 6.83 13.13 6.13
CA TRP A 8 7.06 13.32 7.57
C TRP A 8 8.56 13.39 7.91
N SER A 9 8.94 14.17 8.92
CA SER A 9 10.34 14.41 9.33
C SER A 9 11.24 15.18 8.35
N ASP A 10 10.71 15.68 7.23
CA ASP A 10 11.41 16.57 6.30
C ASP A 10 11.01 18.05 6.54
N SER A 11 11.50 18.97 5.70
CA SER A 11 11.14 20.39 5.71
C SER A 11 10.97 20.94 4.30
N ALA A 12 10.23 22.03 4.16
CA ALA A 12 10.04 22.80 2.94
C ALA A 12 11.36 23.04 2.19
N ASP A 13 12.43 23.42 2.89
CA ASP A 13 13.75 23.73 2.30
C ASP A 13 14.30 22.61 1.40
N SER A 14 13.99 21.34 1.71
CA SER A 14 14.42 20.17 0.91
C SER A 14 13.84 20.17 -0.51
N PHE A 15 12.76 20.91 -0.75
CA PHE A 15 12.06 21.00 -2.04
C PHE A 15 12.39 22.28 -2.83
N ASP A 16 13.24 23.16 -2.31
CA ASP A 16 13.61 24.40 -3.01
C ASP A 16 14.27 24.14 -4.37
N PHE A 17 15.07 23.07 -4.46
CA PHE A 17 15.72 22.68 -5.71
C PHE A 17 14.69 22.24 -6.77
N LEU A 18 13.76 21.35 -6.40
CA LEU A 18 12.66 20.94 -7.29
C LEU A 18 11.81 22.15 -7.70
N ALA A 19 11.46 23.02 -6.75
CA ALA A 19 10.70 24.24 -7.04
C ALA A 19 11.46 25.15 -8.02
N GLY A 20 12.78 25.27 -7.88
CA GLY A 20 13.65 25.98 -8.83
C GLY A 20 13.62 25.38 -10.24
N LEU A 21 13.72 24.05 -10.34
CA LEU A 21 13.62 23.33 -11.62
C LEU A 21 12.27 23.55 -12.30
N LEU A 22 11.18 23.42 -11.55
CA LEU A 22 9.82 23.63 -12.05
C LEU A 22 9.59 25.07 -12.55
N ARG A 23 10.10 26.07 -11.82
CA ARG A 23 10.05 27.48 -12.25
C ARG A 23 10.83 27.72 -13.54
N LYS A 24 12.01 27.12 -13.66
CA LYS A 24 12.84 27.23 -14.86
C LYS A 24 12.16 26.59 -16.07
N ALA A 25 11.54 25.43 -15.87
CA ALA A 25 10.86 24.69 -16.93
C ALA A 25 9.52 25.34 -17.34
N ASN A 26 8.83 25.98 -16.39
CA ASN A 26 7.57 26.67 -16.64
C ASN A 26 7.55 28.04 -15.95
N PRO A 27 8.00 29.11 -16.65
CA PRO A 27 8.05 30.48 -16.10
C PRO A 27 6.69 31.05 -15.66
N ALA A 28 5.57 30.46 -16.10
CA ALA A 28 4.24 30.86 -15.64
C ALA A 28 3.93 30.38 -14.21
N LEU A 29 4.67 29.38 -13.68
CA LEU A 29 4.64 28.96 -12.28
C LEU A 29 5.49 29.92 -11.44
N SER A 30 4.94 31.06 -11.02
CA SER A 30 5.70 32.01 -10.20
C SER A 30 6.00 31.46 -8.79
N VAL A 31 7.05 31.96 -8.13
CA VAL A 31 7.39 31.59 -6.73
C VAL A 31 6.20 31.86 -5.79
N ALA A 32 5.49 32.97 -5.97
CA ALA A 32 4.26 33.28 -5.24
C ALA A 32 3.08 32.35 -5.59
N THR A 33 3.21 31.50 -6.61
CA THR A 33 2.26 30.47 -7.03
C THR A 33 2.68 29.08 -6.55
N ILE A 34 3.91 28.89 -6.08
CA ILE A 34 4.43 27.64 -5.50
C ILE A 34 4.53 27.80 -3.98
N ARG A 35 3.80 26.98 -3.21
CA ARG A 35 3.86 26.98 -1.73
C ARG A 35 4.53 25.70 -1.24
N LEU A 36 5.44 25.83 -0.28
CA LEU A 36 6.01 24.71 0.45
C LEU A 36 5.33 24.66 1.82
N ALA A 37 4.93 23.46 2.29
CA ALA A 37 4.22 23.27 3.54
C ALA A 37 5.06 22.46 4.53
N ASP A 38 5.10 22.86 5.80
CA ASP A 38 5.87 22.20 6.87
C ASP A 38 5.01 21.45 7.90
N TYR A 39 5.50 20.31 8.39
CA TYR A 39 5.05 19.72 9.66
C TYR A 39 5.84 20.35 10.81
N VAL A 40 5.20 21.23 11.58
CA VAL A 40 5.88 22.02 12.63
C VAL A 40 6.04 21.24 13.95
N SER A 41 5.42 20.07 14.08
CA SER A 41 5.50 19.22 15.26
C SER A 41 5.99 17.83 14.91
N MET A 42 6.82 17.27 15.79
CA MET A 42 7.24 15.86 15.79
C MET A 42 6.71 15.12 17.03
N ASP A 43 5.77 15.75 17.75
CA ASP A 43 5.15 15.23 18.96
C ASP A 43 4.45 13.88 18.67
N ASP A 44 4.70 12.90 19.53
CA ASP A 44 4.20 11.55 19.38
C ASP A 44 2.67 11.46 19.48
N GLU A 45 2.03 12.43 20.14
CA GLU A 45 0.57 12.52 20.29
C GLU A 45 -0.14 13.11 19.05
N VAL A 46 0.61 13.64 18.07
CA VAL A 46 0.02 14.18 16.84
C VAL A 46 -0.52 13.06 15.96
N THR A 47 -1.82 13.10 15.67
CA THR A 47 -2.49 12.12 14.81
C THR A 47 -2.70 12.66 13.39
N TYR A 48 -3.03 11.78 12.44
CA TYR A 48 -3.48 12.20 11.10
C TYR A 48 -4.71 13.12 11.15
N ALA A 49 -5.59 12.95 12.14
CA ALA A 49 -6.75 13.81 12.33
C ALA A 49 -6.33 15.25 12.67
N ASP A 50 -5.32 15.40 13.52
CA ASP A 50 -4.74 16.70 13.85
C ASP A 50 -4.05 17.31 12.64
N LEU A 51 -3.28 16.52 11.89
CA LEU A 51 -2.61 16.99 10.67
C LEU A 51 -3.58 17.47 9.60
N ARG A 52 -4.68 16.75 9.32
CA ARG A 52 -5.67 17.23 8.34
C ARG A 52 -6.35 18.52 8.80
N ASN A 53 -6.64 18.67 10.10
CA ASN A 53 -7.26 19.87 10.66
C ASN A 53 -6.30 21.06 10.61
N ALA A 54 -5.03 20.82 10.95
CA ALA A 54 -3.95 21.79 10.87
C ALA A 54 -3.71 22.23 9.41
N MET A 55 -3.66 21.28 8.46
CA MET A 55 -3.56 21.57 7.03
C MET A 55 -4.72 22.45 6.56
N ASN A 56 -5.96 22.12 6.93
CA ASN A 56 -7.13 22.93 6.56
C ASN A 56 -7.07 24.35 7.14
N THR A 57 -6.61 24.48 8.39
CA THR A 57 -6.43 25.78 9.04
C THR A 57 -5.36 26.60 8.34
N ALA A 58 -4.20 26.00 8.06
CA ALA A 58 -3.09 26.63 7.36
C ALA A 58 -3.45 27.01 5.92
N TRP A 59 -4.21 26.17 5.22
CA TRP A 59 -4.71 26.44 3.86
C TRP A 59 -5.57 27.69 3.83
N LYS A 60 -6.52 27.79 4.77
CA LYS A 60 -7.42 28.95 4.90
C LYS A 60 -6.71 30.21 5.37
N SER A 61 -5.84 30.12 6.38
CA SER A 61 -5.11 31.28 6.91
C SER A 61 -4.15 31.88 5.88
N THR A 62 -3.62 31.05 4.99
CA THR A 62 -2.75 31.47 3.87
C THR A 62 -3.56 32.02 2.68
N GLY A 63 -4.89 31.90 2.70
CA GLY A 63 -5.76 32.32 1.60
C GLY A 63 -5.62 31.49 0.33
N LEU A 64 -5.27 30.20 0.46
CA LEU A 64 -5.16 29.31 -0.69
C LEU A 64 -6.56 29.00 -1.26
N PRO A 65 -6.73 28.92 -2.59
CA PRO A 65 -8.02 28.71 -3.21
C PRO A 65 -8.68 27.41 -2.78
N THR A 66 -9.99 27.49 -2.64
CA THR A 66 -10.87 26.35 -2.39
C THR A 66 -11.88 26.17 -3.52
N ALA A 67 -11.78 26.98 -4.59
CA ALA A 67 -12.61 26.81 -5.77
C ALA A 67 -12.33 25.45 -6.40
N PRO A 68 -13.34 24.73 -6.92
CA PRO A 68 -13.14 23.40 -7.48
C PRO A 68 -12.05 23.40 -8.55
N ARG A 69 -11.13 22.44 -8.46
CA ARG A 69 -10.08 22.20 -9.45
C ARG A 69 -9.25 23.45 -9.81
N SER A 70 -8.91 24.26 -8.81
CA SER A 70 -8.15 25.52 -8.96
C SER A 70 -6.67 25.42 -8.56
N VAL A 71 -6.25 24.30 -7.97
CA VAL A 71 -4.89 24.09 -7.46
C VAL A 71 -4.33 22.76 -7.96
N ASP A 72 -3.05 22.74 -8.33
CA ASP A 72 -2.26 21.54 -8.56
C ASP A 72 -1.39 21.29 -7.31
N VAL A 73 -1.18 20.02 -6.95
CA VAL A 73 -0.44 19.64 -5.73
C VAL A 73 0.62 18.58 -6.07
N ILE A 74 1.85 18.80 -5.62
CA ILE A 74 2.89 17.77 -5.55
C ILE A 74 2.97 17.31 -4.10
N VAL A 75 2.99 16.00 -3.88
CA VAL A 75 3.20 15.42 -2.56
C VAL A 75 4.36 14.45 -2.60
N HIS A 76 5.10 14.33 -1.50
CA HIS A 76 6.13 13.31 -1.34
C HIS A 76 5.85 12.43 -0.12
N SER A 77 6.11 11.13 -0.25
CA SER A 77 6.07 10.17 0.86
C SER A 77 4.77 10.29 1.69
N THR A 78 4.84 10.53 3.00
CA THR A 78 3.68 10.71 3.90
C THR A 78 2.72 11.83 3.49
N GLY A 79 3.19 12.85 2.76
CA GLY A 79 2.35 13.95 2.30
C GLY A 79 1.17 13.48 1.47
N ALA A 80 1.29 12.34 0.79
CA ALA A 80 0.17 11.74 0.05
C ALA A 80 -0.98 11.33 0.98
N LEU A 81 -0.69 10.69 2.11
CA LEU A 81 -1.72 10.29 3.08
C LEU A 81 -2.41 11.51 3.72
N VAL A 82 -1.63 12.55 4.03
CA VAL A 82 -2.16 13.79 4.64
C VAL A 82 -3.08 14.53 3.66
N VAL A 83 -2.66 14.70 2.40
CA VAL A 83 -3.48 15.39 1.38
C VAL A 83 -4.73 14.60 1.04
N ARG A 84 -4.64 13.26 0.96
CA ARG A 84 -5.79 12.37 0.73
C ARG A 84 -6.80 12.44 1.89
N ASP A 85 -6.36 12.38 3.14
CA ASP A 85 -7.26 12.49 4.30
C ASP A 85 -7.86 13.90 4.42
N TRP A 86 -7.08 14.95 4.11
CA TRP A 86 -7.58 16.32 4.06
C TRP A 86 -8.68 16.49 3.00
N MET A 87 -8.44 16.05 1.75
CA MET A 87 -9.44 16.24 0.69
C MET A 87 -10.73 15.47 0.98
N THR A 88 -10.63 14.26 1.54
CA THR A 88 -11.80 13.43 1.85
C THR A 88 -12.55 13.87 3.10
N ALA A 89 -11.89 14.56 4.03
CA ALA A 89 -12.53 15.10 5.23
C ALA A 89 -13.24 16.44 5.00
N PHE A 90 -12.75 17.29 4.11
CA PHE A 90 -13.21 18.69 3.99
C PHE A 90 -13.94 19.02 2.68
N PHE A 91 -13.88 18.16 1.68
CA PHE A 91 -14.47 18.42 0.38
C PHE A 91 -15.36 17.26 -0.08
N GLN A 92 -16.02 17.46 -1.21
CA GLN A 92 -16.69 16.41 -1.97
C GLN A 92 -15.96 16.27 -3.31
N PRO A 93 -16.03 15.12 -3.99
CA PRO A 93 -15.29 14.92 -5.24
C PRO A 93 -15.54 16.01 -6.30
N ALA A 94 -16.77 16.50 -6.41
CA ALA A 94 -17.14 17.55 -7.36
C ALA A 94 -16.71 18.97 -6.96
N THR A 95 -16.42 19.20 -5.68
CA THR A 95 -16.05 20.52 -5.14
C THR A 95 -14.60 20.61 -4.70
N ASN A 96 -13.85 19.52 -4.84
CA ASN A 96 -12.46 19.43 -4.42
C ASN A 96 -11.58 20.45 -5.15
N PRO A 97 -10.72 21.22 -4.44
CA PRO A 97 -9.91 22.25 -5.07
C PRO A 97 -8.74 21.72 -5.89
N ILE A 98 -8.33 20.47 -5.66
CA ILE A 98 -7.20 19.88 -6.38
C ILE A 98 -7.66 19.45 -7.77
N LYS A 99 -6.99 19.97 -8.80
CA LYS A 99 -7.11 19.52 -10.20
C LYS A 99 -6.14 18.39 -10.49
N ARG A 100 -4.86 18.57 -10.16
CA ARG A 100 -3.81 17.58 -10.38
C ARG A 100 -3.10 17.25 -9.09
N LEU A 101 -2.86 15.96 -8.86
CA LEU A 101 -2.14 15.46 -7.70
C LEU A 101 -0.97 14.59 -8.18
N VAL A 102 0.23 15.12 -8.10
CA VAL A 102 1.46 14.40 -8.47
C VAL A 102 2.09 13.87 -7.21
N MET A 103 2.14 12.55 -7.07
CA MET A 103 2.72 11.88 -5.92
C MET A 103 4.11 11.35 -6.26
N LEU A 104 5.12 11.82 -5.53
CA LEU A 104 6.50 11.39 -5.63
C LEU A 104 6.78 10.39 -4.50
N ALA A 105 7.00 9.14 -4.86
CA ALA A 105 7.22 8.04 -3.93
C ALA A 105 6.25 8.01 -2.72
N PRO A 106 4.92 8.03 -2.94
CA PRO A 106 3.96 8.09 -1.85
C PRO A 106 3.91 6.78 -1.05
N ALA A 107 3.78 6.86 0.27
CA ALA A 107 3.55 5.68 1.12
C ALA A 107 2.05 5.33 1.22
N ASN A 108 1.36 5.18 0.08
CA ASN A 108 -0.10 5.06 0.01
C ASN A 108 -0.65 3.85 0.80
N PHE A 109 0.11 2.75 0.86
CA PHE A 109 -0.19 1.54 1.63
C PHE A 109 0.94 1.17 2.60
N GLY A 110 1.65 2.20 3.09
CA GLY A 110 2.69 2.08 4.10
C GLY A 110 4.10 1.85 3.54
N SER A 111 5.05 1.66 4.46
CA SER A 111 6.47 1.51 4.21
C SER A 111 7.09 0.53 5.22
N PRO A 112 8.00 -0.36 4.79
CA PRO A 112 8.79 -1.21 5.69
C PRO A 112 9.60 -0.42 6.73
N LEU A 113 9.98 0.83 6.41
CA LEU A 113 10.84 1.62 7.27
C LEU A 113 10.11 2.14 8.53
N ALA A 114 8.77 2.22 8.48
CA ALA A 114 7.97 2.80 9.56
C ALA A 114 7.99 1.99 10.86
N THR A 115 8.42 0.72 10.83
CA THR A 115 8.55 -0.15 12.01
C THR A 115 9.98 -0.23 12.57
N THR A 116 10.93 0.42 11.92
CA THR A 116 12.32 0.44 12.38
C THR A 116 12.47 1.42 13.54
N GLY A 117 13.27 1.06 14.56
CA GLY A 117 13.41 1.86 15.77
C GLY A 117 13.84 3.31 15.50
N GLN A 118 13.48 4.24 16.39
CA GLN A 118 13.64 5.69 16.21
C GLN A 118 15.07 6.11 15.80
N SER A 119 16.09 5.43 16.34
CA SER A 119 17.51 5.67 16.01
C SER A 119 17.89 5.23 14.59
N PHE A 120 17.25 4.19 14.06
CA PHE A 120 17.43 3.72 12.69
C PHE A 120 16.78 4.68 11.70
N LEU A 121 15.52 5.05 11.93
CA LEU A 121 14.81 6.03 11.09
C LEU A 121 15.56 7.37 11.07
N GLY A 122 15.99 7.87 12.23
CA GLY A 122 16.79 9.09 12.32
C GLY A 122 18.11 9.02 11.53
N ARG A 123 18.81 7.87 11.55
CA ARG A 123 20.06 7.69 10.80
C ARG A 123 19.84 7.57 9.29
N VAL A 124 18.76 6.93 8.86
CA VAL A 124 18.40 6.78 7.44
C VAL A 124 17.94 8.12 6.87
N VAL A 125 17.02 8.81 7.57
CA VAL A 125 16.42 10.08 7.15
C VAL A 125 17.41 11.25 7.29
N LYS A 126 18.09 11.40 8.44
CA LYS A 126 18.91 12.59 8.77
C LYS A 126 20.43 12.36 8.80
N GLY A 127 20.91 11.12 8.65
CA GLY A 127 22.35 10.80 8.68
C GLY A 127 22.96 10.88 10.09
N PHE A 128 24.28 11.09 10.19
CA PHE A 128 25.04 11.10 11.46
C PHE A 128 24.85 12.34 12.36
N LYS A 129 23.90 13.23 12.06
CA LYS A 129 23.76 14.55 12.72
C LYS A 129 22.77 14.56 13.91
N LEU A 130 22.68 13.48 14.69
CA LEU A 130 21.76 13.43 15.85
C LEU A 130 22.53 13.47 17.17
N ASN A 131 22.23 14.48 17.99
CA ASN A 131 22.85 14.71 19.30
C ASN A 131 21.87 14.57 20.49
N GLU A 132 20.58 14.24 20.28
CA GLU A 132 19.53 14.20 21.31
C GLU A 132 18.50 13.08 21.04
N PRO A 133 17.72 12.61 22.06
CA PRO A 133 16.63 11.65 21.87
C PRO A 133 15.55 12.21 20.93
N PHE A 134 15.12 11.41 19.96
CA PHE A 134 14.36 11.86 18.79
C PHE A 134 12.87 11.50 18.93
N GLN A 135 11.99 12.51 19.09
CA GLN A 135 10.54 12.32 18.88
C GLN A 135 10.27 12.13 17.39
N THR A 136 9.55 11.06 17.05
CA THR A 136 9.38 10.60 15.66
C THR A 136 7.97 10.75 15.12
N GLY A 137 7.00 11.18 15.93
CA GLY A 137 5.59 11.18 15.55
C GLY A 137 5.01 9.77 15.50
N THR A 138 4.99 9.08 16.64
CA THR A 138 4.60 7.67 16.79
C THR A 138 3.29 7.34 16.07
N HIS A 139 2.22 8.10 16.26
CA HIS A 139 0.94 7.83 15.58
C HIS A 139 1.02 7.99 14.04
N ILE A 140 1.87 8.88 13.54
CA ILE A 140 2.09 9.04 12.11
C ILE A 140 2.84 7.83 11.54
N LEU A 141 3.86 7.35 12.25
CA LEU A 141 4.58 6.12 11.89
C LEU A 141 3.67 4.89 11.91
N LYS A 142 2.77 4.78 12.90
CA LYS A 142 1.76 3.71 12.93
C LYS A 142 0.80 3.75 11.73
N GLY A 143 0.45 4.93 11.23
CA GLY A 143 -0.32 5.04 9.98
C GLY A 143 0.49 4.69 8.72
N LEU A 144 1.82 4.83 8.77
CA LEU A 144 2.76 4.48 7.69
C LEU A 144 3.23 3.03 7.75
N GLU A 145 3.01 2.33 8.85
CA GLU A 145 3.34 0.92 8.97
C GLU A 145 2.54 0.11 7.94
N LEU A 146 3.19 -0.91 7.38
CA LEU A 146 2.54 -1.84 6.47
C LEU A 146 1.34 -2.49 7.15
N ALA A 147 0.27 -2.71 6.39
CA ALA A 147 -1.01 -3.21 6.89
C ALA A 147 -1.72 -2.30 7.91
N SER A 148 -1.33 -1.02 8.03
CA SER A 148 -2.02 -0.09 8.92
C SER A 148 -3.52 0.05 8.57
N PRO A 149 -4.43 -0.11 9.55
CA PRO A 149 -5.85 0.15 9.38
C PRO A 149 -6.14 1.58 8.91
N TYR A 150 -5.25 2.54 9.17
CA TYR A 150 -5.39 3.91 8.70
C TYR A 150 -5.38 3.99 7.18
N SER A 151 -4.33 3.44 6.53
CA SER A 151 -4.22 3.46 5.07
C SER A 151 -5.30 2.62 4.39
N TRP A 152 -5.68 1.49 5.01
CA TRP A 152 -6.81 0.67 4.61
C TRP A 152 -8.12 1.47 4.57
N ASN A 153 -8.48 2.12 5.69
CA ASN A 153 -9.72 2.88 5.81
C ASN A 153 -9.73 4.12 4.91
N LEU A 154 -8.58 4.76 4.69
CA LEU A 154 -8.47 5.84 3.74
C LEU A 154 -8.74 5.35 2.31
N ALA A 155 -8.20 4.21 1.91
CA ALA A 155 -8.49 3.59 0.62
C ALA A 155 -9.97 3.19 0.45
N LEU A 156 -10.63 2.71 1.51
CA LEU A 156 -12.08 2.46 1.48
C LEU A 156 -12.86 3.73 1.14
N LYS A 157 -12.44 4.89 1.65
CA LYS A 157 -13.11 6.18 1.40
C LYS A 157 -12.86 6.73 -0.01
N ASP A 158 -11.62 6.66 -0.51
CA ASP A 158 -11.25 7.35 -1.75
C ASP A 158 -11.07 6.45 -2.99
N ARG A 159 -10.99 5.13 -2.80
CA ARG A 159 -10.84 4.16 -3.90
C ARG A 159 -12.03 3.24 -4.08
N PHE A 160 -12.81 2.93 -3.03
CA PHE A 160 -13.85 1.90 -3.11
C PHE A 160 -15.28 2.39 -2.87
N ASP A 161 -15.51 3.71 -2.87
CA ASP A 161 -16.84 4.30 -2.80
C ASP A 161 -17.32 4.76 -4.20
N PRO A 162 -18.20 4.00 -4.88
CA PRO A 162 -18.69 4.38 -6.20
C PRO A 162 -19.61 5.60 -6.19
N ALA A 163 -20.18 5.98 -5.04
CA ALA A 163 -20.97 7.20 -4.92
C ALA A 163 -20.07 8.44 -4.90
N ASN A 164 -18.81 8.30 -4.46
CA ASN A 164 -17.86 9.38 -4.30
C ASN A 164 -16.58 9.12 -5.11
N VAL A 165 -16.66 9.26 -6.44
CA VAL A 165 -15.50 9.08 -7.34
C VAL A 165 -14.54 10.27 -7.27
N TRP A 166 -13.40 10.08 -6.60
CA TRP A 166 -12.40 11.14 -6.33
C TRP A 166 -11.42 11.41 -7.45
N TYR A 167 -11.17 10.44 -8.34
CA TYR A 167 -10.09 10.48 -9.32
C TYR A 167 -10.58 10.24 -10.75
N GLY A 168 -9.83 10.72 -11.73
CA GLY A 168 -10.12 10.59 -13.16
C GLY A 168 -10.62 11.90 -13.80
N PRO A 169 -11.05 11.85 -15.07
CA PRO A 169 -11.53 13.03 -15.79
C PRO A 169 -12.65 13.76 -15.05
N ASN A 170 -12.59 15.08 -15.03
CA ASN A 170 -13.47 15.99 -14.29
C ASN A 170 -13.41 15.84 -12.76
N ARG A 171 -12.38 15.15 -12.25
CA ARG A 171 -12.06 14.97 -10.82
C ARG A 171 -10.57 15.31 -10.61
N VAL A 172 -9.94 14.69 -9.61
CA VAL A 172 -8.49 14.81 -9.39
C VAL A 172 -7.75 13.94 -10.41
N LEU A 173 -6.91 14.57 -11.22
CA LEU A 173 -5.98 13.90 -12.13
C LEU A 173 -4.75 13.50 -11.32
N CYS A 174 -4.72 12.25 -10.85
CA CYS A 174 -3.66 11.76 -9.97
C CYS A 174 -2.60 10.98 -10.76
N THR A 175 -1.34 11.28 -10.49
CA THR A 175 -0.18 10.59 -11.06
C THR A 175 0.77 10.18 -9.95
N VAL A 176 1.10 8.90 -9.89
CA VAL A 176 2.07 8.33 -8.96
C VAL A 176 3.36 8.02 -9.71
N LEU A 177 4.47 8.61 -9.24
CA LEU A 177 5.81 8.34 -9.72
C LEU A 177 6.62 7.74 -8.58
N VAL A 178 7.29 6.61 -8.80
CA VAL A 178 8.07 5.93 -7.75
C VAL A 178 9.39 5.40 -8.30
N GLY A 179 10.45 5.52 -7.50
CA GLY A 179 11.76 4.99 -7.85
C GLY A 179 11.81 3.46 -7.82
N THR A 180 12.84 2.88 -8.40
CA THR A 180 13.03 1.41 -8.46
C THR A 180 14.38 0.94 -7.92
N ILE A 181 15.17 1.84 -7.31
CA ILE A 181 16.45 1.46 -6.70
C ILE A 181 16.49 1.87 -5.24
N GLY A 182 17.16 1.06 -4.42
CA GLY A 182 17.42 1.39 -3.04
C GLY A 182 18.53 2.42 -2.83
N TYR A 183 18.76 2.79 -1.57
CA TYR A 183 19.90 3.60 -1.18
C TYR A 183 21.23 2.83 -1.29
N SER A 184 22.33 3.57 -1.38
CA SER A 184 23.69 3.03 -1.31
C SER A 184 24.37 3.35 0.04
N GLY A 185 25.54 2.75 0.27
CA GLY A 185 26.31 2.96 1.50
C GLY A 185 25.58 2.47 2.75
N ILE A 186 25.75 3.16 3.87
CA ILE A 186 25.14 2.74 5.15
C ILE A 186 23.60 2.79 5.11
N ARG A 187 23.00 3.63 4.27
CA ARG A 187 21.54 3.73 4.13
C ARG A 187 20.92 2.52 3.43
N ALA A 188 21.72 1.71 2.74
CA ALA A 188 21.24 0.50 2.08
C ALA A 188 20.62 -0.52 3.06
N ILE A 189 20.89 -0.40 4.36
CA ILE A 189 20.26 -1.22 5.41
C ILE A 189 18.72 -1.03 5.48
N ALA A 190 18.19 0.07 4.95
CA ALA A 190 16.76 0.33 4.87
C ALA A 190 16.08 -0.31 3.64
N ASN A 191 16.87 -0.80 2.68
CA ASN A 191 16.33 -1.30 1.43
C ASN A 191 15.56 -2.60 1.66
N SER A 192 14.36 -2.69 1.09
CA SER A 192 13.62 -3.94 0.93
C SER A 192 13.51 -4.31 -0.55
N ALA A 193 13.26 -5.58 -0.85
CA ALA A 193 12.96 -6.01 -2.22
C ALA A 193 11.79 -5.20 -2.82
N GLY A 194 11.87 -4.90 -4.12
CA GLY A 194 10.86 -4.12 -4.84
C GLY A 194 10.58 -2.74 -4.25
N SER A 195 11.58 -2.05 -3.70
CA SER A 195 11.43 -0.72 -3.11
C SER A 195 12.34 0.33 -3.75
N ASP A 196 11.98 1.60 -3.55
CA ASP A 196 12.83 2.76 -3.83
C ASP A 196 13.83 3.06 -2.69
N GLY A 197 14.05 2.10 -1.78
CA GLY A 197 14.85 2.24 -0.56
C GLY A 197 14.07 2.67 0.68
N THR A 198 12.81 3.11 0.54
CA THR A 198 11.92 3.41 1.69
C THR A 198 10.53 2.82 1.49
N VAL A 199 9.92 3.03 0.33
CA VAL A 199 8.56 2.60 0.00
C VAL A 199 8.62 1.49 -1.04
N ARG A 200 7.80 0.44 -0.87
CA ARG A 200 7.67 -0.60 -1.91
C ARG A 200 6.94 0.00 -3.11
N VAL A 201 7.40 -0.31 -4.31
CA VAL A 201 6.76 0.12 -5.56
C VAL A 201 5.27 -0.23 -5.56
N SER A 202 4.93 -1.45 -5.08
CA SER A 202 3.56 -1.94 -4.93
C SER A 202 2.71 -1.22 -3.87
N THR A 203 3.33 -0.63 -2.85
CA THR A 203 2.64 0.17 -1.82
C THR A 203 2.44 1.62 -2.24
N ALA A 204 3.17 2.08 -3.26
CA ALA A 204 3.01 3.43 -3.80
C ALA A 204 1.82 3.55 -4.76
N ASN A 205 1.60 2.53 -5.59
CA ASN A 205 0.53 2.54 -6.59
C ASN A 205 -0.86 2.69 -5.93
N LEU A 206 -1.65 3.65 -6.42
CA LEU A 206 -2.97 3.98 -5.87
C LEU A 206 -4.13 3.31 -6.62
N ASN A 207 -3.87 2.22 -7.35
CA ASN A 207 -4.87 1.41 -8.04
C ASN A 207 -5.05 0.04 -7.38
N PRO A 208 -5.56 -0.03 -6.13
CA PRO A 208 -5.70 -1.30 -5.41
C PRO A 208 -6.89 -2.13 -5.92
N ILE A 209 -6.98 -3.38 -5.44
CA ILE A 209 -8.20 -4.21 -5.49
C ILE A 209 -8.58 -4.57 -4.06
N LEU A 210 -9.88 -4.64 -3.78
CA LEU A 210 -10.42 -5.15 -2.52
C LEU A 210 -11.07 -6.52 -2.78
N ILE A 211 -10.69 -7.52 -2.01
CA ILE A 211 -11.31 -8.84 -2.01
C ILE A 211 -11.96 -9.04 -0.65
N ARG A 212 -13.22 -9.49 -0.64
CA ARG A 212 -13.87 -10.04 0.55
C ARG A 212 -14.05 -11.53 0.33
N ALA A 213 -13.50 -12.31 1.24
CA ALA A 213 -13.62 -13.77 1.23
C ALA A 213 -14.33 -14.22 2.51
N ASP A 214 -15.51 -14.80 2.36
CA ASP A 214 -16.33 -15.27 3.48
C ASP A 214 -16.34 -16.80 3.54
N PHE A 215 -15.61 -17.34 4.51
CA PHE A 215 -15.54 -18.76 4.86
C PHE A 215 -16.50 -19.12 5.99
N SER A 216 -17.28 -18.17 6.53
CA SER A 216 -18.02 -18.38 7.77
C SER A 216 -19.27 -19.24 7.62
N THR A 217 -19.84 -19.29 6.41
CA THR A 217 -21.06 -20.04 6.10
C THR A 217 -20.72 -21.46 5.61
N ASP A 218 -19.89 -21.55 4.57
CA ASP A 218 -19.35 -22.78 4.03
C ASP A 218 -17.83 -22.63 3.88
N PRO A 219 -17.04 -23.16 4.83
CA PRO A 219 -15.60 -23.03 4.80
C PRO A 219 -14.91 -23.77 3.64
N GLN A 220 -15.59 -24.71 2.98
CA GLN A 220 -15.05 -25.41 1.79
C GLN A 220 -15.43 -24.69 0.49
N ASN A 221 -16.54 -23.94 0.49
CA ASN A 221 -17.01 -23.16 -0.65
C ASN A 221 -17.21 -21.68 -0.26
N PRO A 222 -16.12 -20.96 0.04
CA PRO A 222 -16.19 -19.56 0.43
C PRO A 222 -16.81 -18.67 -0.65
N VAL A 223 -17.51 -17.63 -0.21
CA VAL A 223 -18.07 -16.60 -1.10
C VAL A 223 -17.03 -15.52 -1.31
N TYR A 224 -16.73 -15.20 -2.57
CA TYR A 224 -15.78 -14.15 -2.94
C TYR A 224 -16.47 -12.97 -3.59
N GLU A 225 -16.10 -11.77 -3.15
CA GLU A 225 -16.42 -10.51 -3.81
C GLU A 225 -15.10 -9.82 -4.17
N SER A 226 -14.87 -9.58 -5.47
CA SER A 226 -13.74 -8.79 -5.96
C SER A 226 -14.24 -7.42 -6.41
N ILE A 227 -13.73 -6.38 -5.77
CA ILE A 227 -14.14 -4.99 -5.95
C ILE A 227 -12.95 -4.22 -6.52
N ALA A 228 -13.10 -3.75 -7.75
CA ALA A 228 -12.12 -2.86 -8.36
C ALA A 228 -12.18 -1.47 -7.73
N HIS A 229 -11.04 -0.76 -7.70
CA HIS A 229 -11.04 0.66 -7.36
C HIS A 229 -11.87 1.47 -8.37
N VAL A 230 -12.36 2.63 -7.95
CA VAL A 230 -13.18 3.54 -8.74
C VAL A 230 -12.40 4.79 -9.10
N GLY A 231 -12.42 5.16 -10.38
CA GLY A 231 -11.61 6.26 -10.93
C GLY A 231 -10.14 5.88 -11.06
N ARG A 232 -9.58 5.99 -12.27
CA ARG A 232 -8.21 5.57 -12.54
C ARG A 232 -7.19 6.60 -12.04
N THR A 233 -6.00 6.14 -11.67
CA THR A 233 -4.84 7.00 -11.43
C THR A 233 -3.68 6.55 -12.33
N ALA A 234 -2.85 7.49 -12.78
CA ALA A 234 -1.67 7.18 -13.57
C ALA A 234 -0.54 6.69 -12.65
N PHE A 235 0.27 5.72 -13.10
CA PHE A 235 1.35 5.14 -12.31
C PHE A 235 2.58 4.90 -13.19
N LEU A 236 3.76 5.32 -12.72
CA LEU A 236 5.03 5.11 -13.40
C LEU A 236 6.16 4.69 -12.45
N ARG A 237 6.84 3.59 -12.81
CA ARG A 237 8.19 3.27 -12.32
C ARG A 237 9.24 4.20 -12.94
N LEU A 238 10.09 4.79 -12.13
CA LEU A 238 11.22 5.61 -12.57
C LEU A 238 12.53 4.86 -12.32
N ALA A 239 13.09 4.31 -13.37
CA ALA A 239 14.35 3.59 -13.33
C ALA A 239 15.50 4.49 -12.86
N GLY A 240 16.34 3.96 -11.97
CA GLY A 240 17.51 4.68 -11.45
C GLY A 240 17.20 5.76 -10.41
N GLU A 241 15.93 5.92 -10.02
CA GLU A 241 15.55 6.79 -8.91
C GLU A 241 15.35 6.00 -7.61
N ASN A 242 15.70 6.63 -6.49
CA ASN A 242 15.33 6.19 -5.14
C ASN A 242 14.36 7.20 -4.49
N HIS A 243 13.93 6.90 -3.28
CA HIS A 243 12.96 7.69 -2.52
C HIS A 243 13.34 9.17 -2.35
N GLY A 244 14.64 9.46 -2.25
CA GLY A 244 15.16 10.82 -2.03
C GLY A 244 15.44 11.58 -3.33
N THR A 245 16.02 10.91 -4.33
CA THR A 245 16.40 11.58 -5.59
C THR A 245 15.18 12.08 -6.35
N ILE A 246 14.08 11.32 -6.36
CA ILE A 246 12.82 11.72 -7.00
C ILE A 246 12.24 13.02 -6.41
N ALA A 247 12.34 13.20 -5.08
CA ALA A 247 11.87 14.40 -4.39
C ALA A 247 12.65 15.67 -4.81
N GLN A 248 13.87 15.50 -5.30
CA GLN A 248 14.75 16.56 -5.77
C GLN A 248 14.65 16.79 -7.29
N GLY A 249 13.62 16.26 -7.96
CA GLY A 249 13.47 16.35 -9.42
C GLY A 249 14.24 15.29 -10.21
N GLY A 250 14.82 14.32 -9.50
CA GLY A 250 15.48 13.17 -10.07
C GLY A 250 16.94 13.39 -10.43
N THR A 251 17.63 12.26 -10.58
CA THR A 251 18.97 12.17 -11.18
C THR A 251 18.91 11.64 -12.61
N ASN A 252 17.83 10.93 -12.96
CA ASN A 252 17.51 10.50 -14.30
C ASN A 252 16.96 11.69 -15.10
N PRO A 253 17.47 11.94 -16.33
CA PRO A 253 16.98 13.04 -17.18
C PRO A 253 15.49 12.98 -17.50
N ASP A 254 14.86 11.80 -17.39
CA ASP A 254 13.43 11.62 -17.66
C ASP A 254 12.55 12.01 -16.48
N THR A 255 13.05 12.04 -15.24
CA THR A 255 12.24 12.26 -14.04
C THR A 255 11.52 13.61 -14.05
N LEU A 256 12.25 14.70 -14.24
CA LEU A 256 11.65 16.04 -14.29
C LEU A 256 10.62 16.18 -15.44
N PRO A 257 10.91 15.75 -16.69
CA PRO A 257 9.91 15.65 -17.74
C PRO A 257 8.63 14.91 -17.32
N ARG A 258 8.72 13.76 -16.63
CA ARG A 258 7.52 13.03 -16.16
C ARG A 258 6.70 13.81 -15.14
N ILE A 259 7.36 14.56 -14.25
CA ILE A 259 6.68 15.46 -13.30
C ILE A 259 5.96 16.57 -14.05
N LEU A 260 6.61 17.16 -15.05
CA LEU A 260 6.04 18.23 -15.87
C LEU A 260 4.86 17.74 -16.72
N ASP A 261 4.96 16.55 -17.32
CA ASP A 261 3.88 15.90 -18.06
C ASP A 261 2.65 15.75 -17.16
N ALA A 262 2.83 15.23 -15.94
CA ALA A 262 1.75 15.05 -14.98
C ALA A 262 1.07 16.38 -14.59
N LEU A 263 1.84 17.47 -14.49
CA LEU A 263 1.31 18.82 -14.24
C LEU A 263 0.65 19.44 -15.47
N ALA A 264 0.95 18.96 -16.67
CA ALA A 264 0.38 19.44 -17.92
C ALA A 264 -0.90 18.68 -18.33
N THR A 265 -1.05 17.41 -17.95
CA THR A 265 -2.18 16.54 -18.32
C THR A 265 -3.53 17.21 -18.06
N ASP A 266 -4.51 16.98 -18.92
CA ASP A 266 -5.87 17.49 -18.78
C ASP A 266 -6.92 16.39 -18.83
N ASP A 267 -8.19 16.74 -18.68
CA ASP A 267 -9.29 15.77 -18.63
C ASP A 267 -9.44 14.97 -19.93
N ALA A 268 -9.11 15.58 -21.07
CA ALA A 268 -9.28 14.95 -22.38
C ALA A 268 -8.19 13.90 -22.64
N THR A 269 -7.00 14.11 -22.10
CA THR A 269 -5.82 13.26 -22.34
C THR A 269 -5.49 12.31 -21.19
N PHE A 270 -6.17 12.42 -20.05
CA PHE A 270 -5.78 11.70 -18.84
C PHE A 270 -5.85 10.17 -18.96
N GLU A 271 -6.83 9.62 -19.68
CA GLU A 271 -6.94 8.17 -19.85
C GLU A 271 -5.82 7.61 -20.72
N ASP A 272 -5.55 8.23 -21.87
CA ASP A 272 -4.42 7.88 -22.75
C ASP A 272 -3.08 8.04 -22.00
N TYR A 273 -2.97 9.05 -21.15
CA TYR A 273 -1.81 9.26 -20.29
C TYR A 273 -1.63 8.11 -19.28
N CYS A 274 -2.73 7.63 -18.67
CA CYS A 274 -2.68 6.46 -17.79
C CYS A 274 -2.21 5.20 -18.54
N ASP A 275 -2.72 4.96 -19.75
CA ASP A 275 -2.30 3.83 -20.59
C ASP A 275 -0.81 3.91 -20.95
N ALA A 276 -0.34 5.09 -21.33
CA ALA A 276 1.06 5.31 -21.68
C ALA A 276 2.00 5.04 -20.49
N LEU A 277 1.67 5.50 -19.29
CA LEU A 277 2.50 5.26 -18.11
C LEU A 277 2.45 3.80 -17.65
N GLN A 278 1.28 3.15 -17.76
CA GLN A 278 1.15 1.73 -17.43
C GLN A 278 2.00 0.86 -18.38
N ALA A 279 1.96 1.14 -19.68
CA ALA A 279 2.79 0.46 -20.66
C ALA A 279 4.29 0.69 -20.39
N ALA A 280 4.69 1.93 -20.09
CA ALA A 280 6.07 2.26 -19.76
C ALA A 280 6.55 1.61 -18.44
N SER A 281 5.67 1.43 -17.45
CA SER A 281 6.03 0.70 -16.24
C SER A 281 6.25 -0.78 -16.52
N GLY A 282 5.39 -1.38 -17.36
CA GLY A 282 5.47 -2.79 -17.74
C GLY A 282 6.77 -3.17 -18.46
N THR A 283 7.40 -2.24 -19.21
CA THR A 283 8.70 -2.51 -19.85
C THR A 283 9.88 -2.50 -18.87
N LEU A 284 9.71 -1.88 -17.69
CA LEU A 284 10.70 -1.84 -16.62
C LEU A 284 10.58 -3.04 -15.68
N GLU A 285 9.60 -3.92 -15.88
CA GLU A 285 9.48 -5.21 -15.20
C GLU A 285 10.41 -6.23 -15.87
N VAL A 286 11.69 -6.22 -15.49
CA VAL A 286 12.70 -7.09 -16.11
C VAL A 286 12.73 -8.50 -15.48
N SER A 287 13.19 -9.47 -16.29
CA SER A 287 13.22 -10.92 -16.11
C SER A 287 13.82 -11.44 -14.78
N GLN A 288 13.60 -12.74 -14.55
CA GLN A 288 13.83 -13.50 -13.31
C GLN A 288 15.22 -13.40 -12.64
N ASP A 289 16.23 -12.85 -13.31
CA ASP A 289 17.64 -12.84 -12.86
C ASP A 289 18.28 -11.44 -12.75
N LEU A 290 17.54 -10.36 -13.01
CA LEU A 290 18.09 -9.01 -12.99
C LEU A 290 17.47 -8.21 -11.84
N ASP A 291 18.26 -8.01 -10.78
CA ASP A 291 18.01 -7.21 -9.56
C ASP A 291 16.63 -7.39 -8.87
N LYS A 292 16.66 -7.89 -7.62
CA LYS A 292 15.48 -8.00 -6.74
C LYS A 292 14.73 -6.67 -6.52
N ASN A 293 15.32 -5.53 -6.88
CA ASN A 293 14.63 -4.24 -6.81
C ASN A 293 13.78 -3.92 -8.06
N THR A 294 14.10 -4.51 -9.22
CA THR A 294 13.41 -4.25 -10.49
C THR A 294 12.34 -5.28 -10.86
N GLN A 295 12.29 -6.40 -10.14
CA GLN A 295 11.23 -7.39 -10.29
C GLN A 295 9.86 -6.84 -9.89
N GLY A 296 8.80 -7.49 -10.38
CA GLY A 296 7.42 -7.11 -10.09
C GLY A 296 6.94 -7.74 -8.79
N TYR A 297 6.60 -6.90 -7.80
CA TYR A 297 6.08 -7.32 -6.51
C TYR A 297 4.63 -6.90 -6.31
N GLN A 298 3.88 -7.66 -5.51
CA GLN A 298 2.54 -7.31 -5.04
C GLN A 298 2.56 -7.20 -3.51
N ASN A 299 1.94 -6.14 -2.99
CA ASN A 299 1.64 -6.02 -1.57
C ASN A 299 0.23 -6.56 -1.31
N THR A 300 0.09 -7.62 -0.53
CA THR A 300 -1.20 -8.22 -0.19
C THR A 300 -1.47 -7.97 1.30
N VAL A 301 -2.36 -7.03 1.60
CA VAL A 301 -2.79 -6.74 2.97
C VAL A 301 -3.98 -7.62 3.32
N ILE A 302 -3.90 -8.34 4.42
CA ILE A 302 -4.94 -9.22 4.94
C ILE A 302 -5.47 -8.64 6.24
N HIS A 303 -6.79 -8.62 6.39
CA HIS A 303 -7.50 -8.37 7.65
C HIS A 303 -8.39 -9.57 7.94
N LEU A 304 -8.07 -10.33 8.99
CA LEU A 304 -8.80 -11.55 9.37
C LEU A 304 -9.76 -11.27 10.54
N ILE A 305 -11.06 -11.47 10.30
CA ILE A 305 -12.12 -11.33 11.30
C ILE A 305 -12.93 -12.63 11.41
N ASP A 306 -13.64 -12.77 12.52
CA ASP A 306 -14.66 -13.81 12.67
C ASP A 306 -16.06 -13.33 12.26
N ASN A 307 -17.01 -14.26 12.17
CA ASN A 307 -18.41 -13.98 11.85
C ASN A 307 -19.17 -13.19 12.95
N GLN A 308 -18.50 -12.83 14.05
CA GLN A 308 -18.98 -11.91 15.08
C GLN A 308 -18.27 -10.55 14.98
N ALA A 309 -17.60 -10.29 13.84
CA ALA A 309 -16.81 -9.11 13.56
C ALA A 309 -15.67 -8.86 14.57
N GLN A 310 -15.19 -9.91 15.24
CA GLN A 310 -14.04 -9.80 16.14
C GLN A 310 -12.73 -10.03 15.37
N PRO A 311 -11.67 -9.26 15.65
CA PRO A 311 -10.34 -9.49 15.08
C PRO A 311 -9.79 -10.88 15.45
N VAL A 312 -9.18 -11.57 14.49
CA VAL A 312 -8.45 -12.81 14.71
C VAL A 312 -6.96 -12.52 14.70
N THR A 313 -6.35 -12.44 15.88
CA THR A 313 -4.98 -11.92 16.04
C THR A 313 -3.88 -12.98 15.97
N ASP A 314 -4.25 -14.25 16.13
CA ASP A 314 -3.32 -15.39 16.10
C ASP A 314 -3.71 -16.31 14.94
N TYR A 315 -3.01 -16.15 13.83
CA TYR A 315 -3.23 -16.92 12.61
C TYR A 315 -1.96 -17.07 11.78
N LEU A 316 -2.02 -17.92 10.78
CA LEU A 316 -0.99 -18.14 9.77
C LEU A 316 -1.67 -18.19 8.40
N ILE A 317 -0.99 -17.62 7.41
CA ILE A 317 -1.33 -17.78 5.99
C ILE A 317 -0.22 -18.63 5.39
N GLU A 318 -0.59 -19.74 4.79
CA GLU A 318 0.36 -20.68 4.19
C GLU A 318 0.18 -20.68 2.68
N ALA A 319 1.27 -20.85 1.95
CA ALA A 319 1.28 -20.92 0.49
C ALA A 319 2.11 -22.14 0.09
N TYR A 320 1.48 -23.15 -0.51
CA TYR A 320 2.15 -24.40 -0.83
C TYR A 320 1.74 -24.93 -2.18
N VAL A 321 2.57 -25.81 -2.73
CA VAL A 321 2.37 -26.38 -4.06
C VAL A 321 1.95 -27.83 -3.91
N PRO A 322 0.76 -28.22 -4.40
CA PRO A 322 0.33 -29.61 -4.34
C PRO A 322 1.17 -30.48 -5.28
N SER A 323 1.46 -31.71 -4.85
CA SER A 323 2.18 -32.72 -5.65
C SER A 323 1.36 -33.24 -6.84
N GLY A 324 0.03 -33.05 -6.84
CA GLY A 324 -0.90 -33.45 -7.91
C GLY A 324 -1.91 -32.35 -8.29
N ASP A 325 -2.81 -32.67 -9.23
CA ASP A 325 -3.80 -31.73 -9.78
C ASP A 325 -5.06 -31.58 -8.89
N THR A 326 -5.22 -32.41 -7.87
CA THR A 326 -6.39 -32.43 -6.95
C THR A 326 -6.10 -31.69 -5.65
N ALA A 327 -7.17 -31.23 -4.98
CA ALA A 327 -7.09 -30.60 -3.66
C ALA A 327 -6.26 -31.49 -2.70
N PRO A 328 -5.21 -30.96 -2.07
CA PRO A 328 -4.21 -31.74 -1.38
C PRO A 328 -4.69 -32.17 0.00
N THR A 329 -4.23 -33.35 0.39
CA THR A 329 -4.01 -33.62 1.81
C THR A 329 -2.65 -33.02 2.21
N ALA A 330 -2.40 -32.75 3.49
CA ALA A 330 -1.10 -32.29 4.03
C ALA A 330 0.05 -33.26 3.71
N ASP A 331 -0.27 -34.48 3.28
CA ASP A 331 0.69 -35.49 2.83
C ASP A 331 1.01 -35.39 1.31
N ASP A 332 0.29 -34.56 0.55
CA ASP A 332 0.42 -34.40 -0.92
C ASP A 332 1.05 -33.04 -1.33
N VAL A 333 2.12 -32.62 -0.66
CA VAL A 333 2.84 -31.36 -0.92
C VAL A 333 4.13 -31.61 -1.69
N ASP A 334 4.45 -30.76 -2.66
CA ASP A 334 5.78 -30.72 -3.30
C ASP A 334 6.70 -29.86 -2.43
N ASP A 335 7.45 -30.50 -1.53
CA ASP A 335 8.25 -29.83 -0.49
C ASP A 335 9.33 -28.90 -1.06
N GLU A 336 10.03 -29.31 -2.12
CA GLU A 336 11.11 -28.52 -2.72
C GLU A 336 10.55 -27.27 -3.43
N LEU A 337 9.47 -27.44 -4.19
CA LEU A 337 8.83 -26.32 -4.87
C LEU A 337 8.12 -25.40 -3.86
N THR A 338 7.51 -25.95 -2.82
CA THR A 338 6.90 -25.19 -1.72
C THR A 338 7.94 -24.38 -0.96
N LYS A 339 9.09 -24.96 -0.63
CA LYS A 339 10.21 -24.22 -0.04
C LYS A 339 10.62 -23.05 -0.94
N THR A 340 10.75 -23.28 -2.24
CA THR A 340 11.09 -22.22 -3.20
C THR A 340 10.03 -21.12 -3.22
N VAL A 341 8.74 -21.46 -3.16
CA VAL A 341 7.65 -20.48 -3.04
C VAL A 341 7.78 -19.67 -1.74
N GLN A 342 8.06 -20.31 -0.62
CA GLN A 342 8.22 -19.62 0.67
C GLN A 342 9.44 -18.69 0.69
N GLU A 343 10.55 -19.05 0.04
CA GLU A 343 11.78 -18.27 0.06
C GLU A 343 11.84 -17.17 -1.01
N ASP A 344 11.36 -17.45 -2.24
CA ASP A 344 11.54 -16.58 -3.40
C ASP A 344 10.25 -15.89 -3.86
N VAL A 345 9.07 -16.42 -3.50
CA VAL A 345 7.77 -15.88 -3.90
C VAL A 345 7.14 -15.09 -2.75
N LEU A 346 6.90 -15.69 -1.59
CA LEU A 346 6.42 -15.00 -0.39
C LEU A 346 7.61 -14.41 0.39
N VAL A 347 8.22 -13.37 -0.16
CA VAL A 347 9.54 -12.88 0.28
C VAL A 347 9.51 -12.10 1.61
N ASP A 348 8.35 -11.66 2.07
CA ASP A 348 8.20 -10.97 3.36
C ASP A 348 6.76 -11.07 3.90
N ALA A 349 6.64 -11.08 5.24
CA ALA A 349 5.37 -11.05 5.94
C ALA A 349 5.47 -10.11 7.16
N HIS A 350 4.76 -8.99 7.09
CA HIS A 350 4.72 -7.97 8.14
C HIS A 350 3.43 -8.08 8.96
N VAL A 351 3.54 -8.11 10.28
CA VAL A 351 2.39 -8.06 11.19
C VAL A 351 2.24 -6.64 11.72
N TYR A 352 1.06 -6.04 11.53
CA TYR A 352 0.80 -4.70 12.05
C TYR A 352 0.87 -4.71 13.58
N SER A 353 1.64 -3.78 14.12
CA SER A 353 2.08 -3.86 15.51
C SER A 353 0.99 -3.59 16.56
N ASP A 354 -0.01 -2.74 16.26
CA ASP A 354 -1.11 -2.43 17.19
C ASP A 354 -2.32 -3.37 17.05
N ASP A 355 -2.47 -4.03 15.90
CA ASP A 355 -3.54 -5.00 15.64
C ASP A 355 -3.04 -6.14 14.74
N LYS A 356 -2.77 -7.28 15.37
CA LYS A 356 -2.19 -8.46 14.71
C LYS A 356 -3.15 -9.20 13.77
N SER A 357 -4.41 -8.80 13.72
CA SER A 357 -5.36 -9.28 12.70
C SER A 357 -5.06 -8.72 11.31
N TYR A 358 -4.24 -7.66 11.23
CA TYR A 358 -3.75 -7.07 10.00
C TYR A 358 -2.33 -7.53 9.68
N ARG A 359 -2.11 -8.00 8.44
CA ARG A 359 -0.79 -8.42 7.95
C ARG A 359 -0.57 -7.98 6.51
N ALA A 360 0.67 -7.65 6.15
CA ALA A 360 1.06 -7.39 4.77
C ALA A 360 2.04 -8.46 4.29
N LEU A 361 1.64 -9.19 3.27
CA LEU A 361 2.46 -10.19 2.59
C LEU A 361 3.04 -9.61 1.31
N LEU A 362 4.34 -9.77 1.08
CA LEU A 362 5.01 -9.34 -0.14
C LEU A 362 5.20 -10.55 -1.06
N PHE A 363 4.54 -10.52 -2.21
CA PHE A 363 4.68 -11.56 -3.23
C PHE A 363 5.55 -11.08 -4.38
N ASN A 364 6.56 -11.87 -4.77
CA ASN A 364 7.32 -11.68 -5.99
C ASN A 364 6.56 -12.30 -7.17
N CYS A 365 5.77 -11.48 -7.86
CA CYS A 365 4.93 -11.92 -8.97
C CYS A 365 5.76 -12.40 -10.18
N THR A 366 6.94 -11.82 -10.40
CA THR A 366 7.87 -12.27 -11.45
C THR A 366 8.33 -13.71 -11.19
N ARG A 367 8.71 -14.04 -9.95
CA ARG A 367 9.10 -15.40 -9.56
C ARG A 367 7.92 -16.37 -9.55
N LEU A 368 6.78 -15.95 -9.00
CA LEU A 368 5.55 -16.76 -9.00
C LEU A 368 5.18 -17.20 -10.41
N LYS A 369 5.15 -16.25 -11.36
CA LYS A 369 4.78 -16.52 -12.75
C LYS A 369 5.74 -17.52 -13.39
N GLY A 370 7.04 -17.35 -13.15
CA GLY A 370 8.08 -18.23 -13.65
C GLY A 370 8.01 -19.65 -13.12
N LEU A 371 7.83 -19.77 -11.80
CA LEU A 371 7.90 -21.03 -11.08
C LEU A 371 6.63 -21.85 -11.18
N LEU A 372 5.45 -21.20 -11.21
CA LEU A 372 4.16 -21.89 -11.14
C LEU A 372 3.27 -21.58 -12.34
N THR A 373 2.93 -20.31 -12.54
CA THR A 373 1.84 -19.93 -13.45
C THR A 373 2.13 -20.30 -14.90
N SER A 374 3.33 -20.03 -15.40
CA SER A 374 3.72 -20.31 -16.78
C SER A 374 4.03 -21.78 -17.04
N VAL A 375 4.27 -22.57 -15.99
CA VAL A 375 4.52 -24.02 -16.10
C VAL A 375 3.28 -24.86 -15.77
N GLY A 376 2.14 -24.21 -15.53
CA GLY A 376 0.84 -24.88 -15.33
C GLY A 376 0.65 -25.51 -13.96
N LYS A 377 1.41 -25.08 -12.93
CA LYS A 377 1.28 -25.60 -11.56
C LYS A 377 0.28 -24.78 -10.76
N ASN A 378 -0.49 -25.46 -9.92
CA ASN A 378 -1.40 -24.82 -8.97
C ASN A 378 -0.63 -24.27 -7.76
N LEU A 379 -1.24 -23.31 -7.08
CA LEU A 379 -0.79 -22.77 -5.79
C LEU A 379 -1.95 -22.89 -4.83
N GLU A 380 -1.72 -23.40 -3.64
CA GLU A 380 -2.71 -23.40 -2.58
C GLU A 380 -2.42 -22.33 -1.54
N ILE A 381 -3.47 -21.69 -1.04
CA ILE A 381 -3.38 -20.76 0.09
C ILE A 381 -4.33 -21.20 1.19
N SER A 382 -3.84 -21.41 2.40
CA SER A 382 -4.67 -21.76 3.56
C SER A 382 -4.57 -20.72 4.69
N VAL A 383 -5.56 -20.76 5.58
CA VAL A 383 -5.61 -19.96 6.82
C VAL A 383 -5.69 -20.93 7.99
N THR A 384 -4.76 -20.80 8.92
CA THR A 384 -4.78 -21.50 10.21
C THR A 384 -4.96 -20.46 11.32
N ALA A 385 -5.94 -20.61 12.22
CA ALA A 385 -6.26 -19.61 13.26
C ALA A 385 -6.42 -20.20 14.66
N LEU A 386 -6.10 -19.40 15.68
CA LEU A 386 -6.21 -19.74 17.09
C LEU A 386 -7.11 -18.75 17.86
N PRO A 387 -7.78 -19.18 18.95
CA PRO A 387 -7.70 -20.52 19.54
C PRO A 387 -8.51 -21.57 18.75
N GLN A 388 -8.05 -22.83 18.76
CA GLN A 388 -8.82 -23.93 18.20
C GLN A 388 -10.02 -24.27 19.11
N VAL A 389 -11.19 -24.55 18.53
CA VAL A 389 -12.33 -25.04 19.30
C VAL A 389 -12.07 -26.45 19.85
N LYS A 390 -12.30 -26.63 21.15
CA LYS A 390 -12.16 -27.85 21.93
C LYS A 390 -13.38 -28.04 22.84
N ALA A 391 -13.49 -29.16 23.55
CA ALA A 391 -14.55 -29.37 24.55
C ALA A 391 -14.59 -28.23 25.58
N LYS A 392 -15.79 -27.77 25.93
CA LYS A 392 -16.06 -26.60 26.80
C LYS A 392 -15.35 -25.31 26.39
N SER A 393 -15.25 -25.01 25.10
CA SER A 393 -14.56 -23.81 24.63
C SER A 393 -15.21 -23.20 23.38
N ALA A 394 -14.70 -22.05 22.98
CA ALA A 394 -15.02 -21.40 21.71
C ALA A 394 -13.71 -21.07 20.97
N GLY A 395 -13.74 -21.13 19.65
CA GLY A 395 -12.56 -20.93 18.82
C GLY A 395 -12.84 -21.15 17.34
N TYR A 396 -11.81 -21.51 16.60
CA TYR A 396 -11.86 -21.75 15.17
C TYR A 396 -11.58 -23.22 14.87
N LYS A 397 -12.20 -23.70 13.80
CA LYS A 397 -11.81 -24.94 13.14
C LYS A 397 -11.08 -24.53 11.88
N THR A 398 -9.77 -24.75 11.83
CA THR A 398 -8.92 -24.39 10.67
C THR A 398 -7.74 -25.35 10.49
N PHE A 399 -7.72 -26.48 11.20
CA PHE A 399 -6.57 -27.40 11.19
C PHE A 399 -6.87 -28.71 10.47
N GLY A 400 -8.15 -29.10 10.37
CA GLY A 400 -8.60 -30.27 9.62
C GLY A 400 -8.96 -29.95 8.18
N TYR A 401 -9.00 -30.98 7.33
CA TYR A 401 -9.34 -30.85 5.90
C TYR A 401 -10.76 -30.33 5.63
N ASP A 402 -11.68 -30.49 6.59
CA ASP A 402 -13.08 -30.07 6.47
C ASP A 402 -13.39 -28.72 7.15
N ASP A 403 -12.36 -28.02 7.63
CA ASP A 403 -12.51 -26.94 8.61
C ASP A 403 -12.56 -25.54 7.97
N VAL A 404 -11.51 -25.17 7.23
CA VAL A 404 -11.41 -24.03 6.31
C VAL A 404 -10.57 -24.56 5.16
N GLY A 405 -11.20 -24.84 4.02
CA GLY A 405 -10.50 -25.44 2.88
C GLY A 405 -9.39 -24.53 2.39
N GLY A 406 -8.26 -25.11 1.98
CA GLY A 406 -7.26 -24.39 1.21
C GLY A 406 -7.88 -23.83 -0.08
N ILE A 407 -7.48 -22.62 -0.46
CA ILE A 407 -7.87 -22.00 -1.71
C ILE A 407 -6.90 -22.50 -2.78
N LEU A 408 -7.35 -23.46 -3.58
CA LEU A 408 -6.62 -23.89 -4.77
C LEU A 408 -6.70 -22.83 -5.87
N LEU A 409 -5.57 -22.22 -6.20
CA LEU A 409 -5.42 -21.24 -7.27
C LEU A 409 -4.82 -21.91 -8.50
N THR A 410 -5.66 -22.13 -9.50
CA THR A 410 -5.24 -22.49 -10.86
C THR A 410 -4.36 -21.40 -11.48
N PRO A 411 -3.56 -21.69 -12.52
CA PRO A 411 -2.78 -20.67 -13.22
C PRO A 411 -3.60 -19.47 -13.71
N ALA A 412 -4.87 -19.68 -14.11
CA ALA A 412 -5.76 -18.60 -14.50
C ALA A 412 -6.13 -17.70 -13.30
N GLN A 413 -6.43 -18.30 -12.14
CA GLN A 413 -6.72 -17.56 -10.90
C GLN A 413 -5.46 -16.87 -10.36
N GLN A 414 -4.28 -17.50 -10.47
CA GLN A 414 -3.01 -16.88 -10.12
C GLN A 414 -2.77 -15.59 -10.92
N ASN A 415 -2.98 -15.60 -12.25
CA ASN A 415 -2.85 -14.40 -13.08
C ASN A 415 -3.84 -13.29 -12.70
N ALA A 416 -5.05 -13.64 -12.24
CA ALA A 416 -6.02 -12.67 -11.77
C ALA A 416 -5.60 -12.07 -10.41
N MET A 417 -5.17 -12.92 -9.49
CA MET A 417 -4.87 -12.55 -8.10
C MET A 417 -3.51 -11.89 -7.92
N PHE A 418 -2.50 -12.24 -8.70
CA PHE A 418 -1.14 -11.73 -8.56
C PHE A 418 -0.76 -10.84 -9.74
N GLY A 419 -0.60 -9.54 -9.45
CA GLY A 419 -0.19 -8.52 -10.40
C GLY A 419 0.90 -7.65 -9.80
N ALA A 420 1.95 -7.41 -10.56
CA ALA A 420 3.04 -6.54 -10.16
C ALA A 420 2.54 -5.10 -9.89
N ASP A 421 3.28 -4.41 -9.02
CA ASP A 421 3.05 -3.03 -8.57
C ASP A 421 1.67 -2.73 -7.99
N ARG A 422 0.98 -3.75 -7.50
CA ARG A 422 -0.37 -3.59 -6.98
C ARG A 422 -0.39 -3.81 -5.48
N THR A 423 -1.29 -3.09 -4.81
CA THR A 423 -1.77 -3.50 -3.50
C THR A 423 -3.11 -4.20 -3.62
N ILE A 424 -3.25 -5.36 -2.99
CA ILE A 424 -4.56 -6.01 -2.77
C ILE A 424 -4.89 -5.93 -1.29
N LEU A 425 -6.12 -5.53 -0.99
CA LEU A 425 -6.70 -5.57 0.34
C LEU A 425 -7.62 -6.79 0.40
N ILE A 426 -7.41 -7.70 1.34
CA ILE A 426 -8.22 -8.92 1.50
C ILE A 426 -8.82 -8.94 2.90
N GLN A 427 -10.14 -8.83 3.00
CA GLN A 427 -10.84 -9.14 4.24
C GLN A 427 -11.26 -10.61 4.21
N ILE A 428 -10.78 -11.39 5.17
CA ILE A 428 -11.16 -12.78 5.33
C ILE A 428 -12.08 -12.88 6.54
N THR A 429 -13.25 -13.50 6.37
CA THR A 429 -14.19 -13.78 7.47
C THR A 429 -14.24 -15.29 7.69
N ILE A 430 -13.92 -15.75 8.90
CA ILE A 430 -13.98 -17.17 9.30
C ILE A 430 -15.08 -17.42 10.33
N ARG A 431 -15.51 -18.67 10.47
CA ARG A 431 -16.53 -19.04 11.45
C ARG A 431 -15.92 -19.18 12.84
N ARG A 432 -16.49 -18.49 13.83
CA ARG A 432 -16.26 -18.79 15.24
C ARG A 432 -17.23 -19.84 15.73
N GLU A 433 -16.69 -20.93 16.24
CA GLU A 433 -17.44 -22.06 16.77
C GLU A 433 -17.45 -22.10 18.29
N GLN A 434 -18.49 -22.72 18.85
CA GLN A 434 -18.63 -23.02 20.26
C GLN A 434 -18.90 -24.52 20.42
N SER A 435 -18.27 -25.15 21.39
CA SER A 435 -18.57 -26.54 21.70
C SER A 435 -20.00 -26.66 22.28
N PRO A 436 -20.74 -27.75 21.99
CA PRO A 436 -22.12 -27.93 22.47
C PRO A 436 -22.24 -27.94 24.01
N ASP A 437 -21.16 -28.24 24.72
CA ASP A 437 -21.08 -28.30 26.17
C ASP A 437 -20.57 -27.01 26.82
N LEU A 438 -20.41 -25.92 26.05
CA LEU A 438 -20.02 -24.61 26.56
C LEU A 438 -21.08 -24.01 27.49
N PHE A 439 -22.37 -24.25 27.18
CA PHE A 439 -23.50 -23.79 27.98
C PHE A 439 -24.60 -24.85 27.96
N VAL A 440 -25.04 -25.29 29.14
CA VAL A 440 -26.09 -26.32 29.27
C VAL A 440 -27.14 -25.89 30.29
N PHE A 441 -28.42 -26.06 29.94
CA PHE A 441 -29.50 -25.99 30.93
C PHE A 441 -29.52 -27.29 31.73
N ARG A 442 -29.64 -27.19 33.06
CA ARG A 442 -29.83 -28.33 33.95
C ARG A 442 -31.18 -28.22 34.64
N ALA A 443 -31.88 -29.33 34.79
CA ALA A 443 -33.08 -29.37 35.61
C ALA A 443 -32.75 -29.01 37.07
N PRO A 444 -33.66 -28.33 37.80
CA PRO A 444 -33.52 -28.14 39.24
C PRO A 444 -33.42 -29.50 39.94
N LYS A 445 -32.59 -29.59 40.98
CA LYS A 445 -32.48 -30.79 41.80
C LYS A 445 -33.68 -30.97 42.72
#